data_AF-A0A3D3UXS8-F1
#
_entry.id   AF-A0A3D3UXS8-F1
#
_cell.length_a   1.000
_cell.length_b   1.000
_cell.length_c   1.000
_cell.angle_alpha   90.00
_cell.angle_beta   90.00
_cell.angle_gamma   90.00
#
_symmetry.space_group_name_H-M   'P 1'
#
loop_
_entity.id
_entity.type
_entity.pdbx_description
1 polymer ?
#
loop_
_entity_poly.entity_id
_entity_poly.type
_entity_poly.pdbx_seq_one_letter_code
_entity_poly.pdbx_strand_id
1 'polypeptide(L)'
;MRIHGQFNLGFDRQQFVVTSGILLIFSGIIISCVLPATAGTKGDIELLRLVATAHQANRARIRTWRGRAHIEVINADANGIIIKDKQTVDFISDRSRGVTRWKWIHNERYVREGLQIEGHPVSDTLLEALNAMTTRGGFYRRAPAITTREGQRLNTIVIWPPERAHRSSYSDCFDPMWYLTGHMTKCLDDLVDRLAFLYRRVKNQGASDIIATRQGDLVFLQLGNENILTRHTFDLSRGGNVVKYYAHSNNGTELREWTYEQIDGAWVPKTFMFSYDVKSPDALGATSRIRRVTFVENILNDPISVSQFSFKALGYQDGEQVTDQRPENPSVYFESGKWDQKLALELQVLPERTAHEELPPEFAEILTGKPLPELNDMGINIVPEQIAGKVILVCFFDMNQRPSRNCIIELGRQAEELKEKGVTTVVIQASKVEANKLNEWIKKNDISFPVGMIQGDEEKTRFNWHVKSLPWLVLTDGNHVVTSEGFSVSELEDKIK
;
A
#
# COMPACT_ATOMS: atom_id res chain seq x y z
N MET A 1 -56.24 0.43 31.91
CA MET A 1 -57.13 -0.68 31.54
C MET A 1 -56.26 -1.89 31.23
N ARG A 2 -56.08 -2.78 32.21
CA ARG A 2 -55.31 -4.04 32.07
C ARG A 2 -56.25 -5.10 31.50
N ILE A 3 -55.82 -5.81 30.47
CA ILE A 3 -56.43 -7.08 30.08
C ILE A 3 -55.32 -8.12 29.95
N HIS A 4 -55.38 -9.11 30.83
CA HIS A 4 -54.65 -10.38 30.75
C HIS A 4 -55.30 -11.28 29.71
N GLY A 5 -54.50 -12.04 28.98
CA GLY A 5 -54.93 -13.17 28.17
C GLY A 5 -53.81 -14.18 28.03
N GLN A 6 -53.73 -15.13 28.96
CA GLN A 6 -53.15 -16.45 28.72
C GLN A 6 -54.15 -17.25 27.88
N PHE A 7 -53.70 -18.05 26.90
CA PHE A 7 -54.18 -19.43 26.75
C PHE A 7 -53.31 -20.25 25.76
N ASN A 8 -52.77 -21.33 26.33
CA ASN A 8 -52.43 -22.67 25.84
C ASN A 8 -51.93 -22.97 24.41
N LEU A 9 -50.77 -23.65 24.43
CA LEU A 9 -50.16 -24.48 23.41
C LEU A 9 -51.01 -25.73 23.12
N GLY A 10 -51.41 -25.90 21.86
CA GLY A 10 -51.82 -27.18 21.30
C GLY A 10 -50.77 -27.65 20.30
N PHE A 11 -50.05 -28.71 20.64
CA PHE A 11 -49.19 -29.44 19.71
C PHE A 11 -50.07 -30.29 18.81
N ASP A 12 -50.01 -30.10 17.50
CA ASP A 12 -50.49 -31.08 16.54
C ASP A 12 -49.35 -31.52 15.62
N ARG A 13 -49.12 -32.83 15.58
CA ARG A 13 -48.09 -33.49 14.77
C ARG A 13 -48.69 -33.76 13.40
N GLN A 14 -48.23 -33.05 12.37
CA GLN A 14 -48.35 -33.54 11.00
C GLN A 14 -46.97 -33.86 10.44
N GLN A 15 -46.80 -35.15 10.15
CA GLN A 15 -45.72 -35.71 9.34
C GLN A 15 -45.82 -35.14 7.93
N PHE A 16 -44.73 -34.56 7.42
CA PHE A 16 -44.53 -34.42 5.98
C PHE A 16 -43.31 -35.20 5.55
N VAL A 17 -43.56 -36.04 4.55
CA VAL A 17 -42.65 -36.96 3.89
C VAL A 17 -41.61 -36.19 3.08
N VAL A 18 -40.39 -36.69 3.20
CA VAL A 18 -39.16 -36.24 2.54
C VAL A 18 -39.25 -36.43 1.02
N THR A 19 -38.96 -35.39 0.26
CA THR A 19 -38.39 -35.53 -1.09
C THR A 19 -37.02 -34.85 -1.12
N SER A 20 -35.99 -35.70 -1.18
CA SER A 20 -34.58 -35.39 -1.16
C SER A 20 -34.15 -34.60 -2.39
N GLY A 21 -33.87 -33.31 -2.22
CA GLY A 21 -33.00 -32.53 -3.10
C GLY A 21 -31.67 -32.34 -2.41
N ILE A 22 -30.61 -32.95 -2.95
CA ILE A 22 -29.24 -32.89 -2.40
C ILE A 22 -28.76 -31.43 -2.49
N LEU A 23 -28.83 -30.71 -1.37
CA LEU A 23 -28.10 -29.47 -1.15
C LEU A 23 -26.77 -29.84 -0.48
N LEU A 24 -25.70 -29.88 -1.28
CA LEU A 24 -24.34 -30.01 -0.77
C LEU A 24 -23.98 -28.75 0.04
N ILE A 25 -24.29 -28.77 1.33
CA ILE A 25 -23.73 -27.84 2.30
C ILE A 25 -22.28 -28.30 2.51
N PHE A 26 -21.34 -27.58 1.92
CA PHE A 26 -19.93 -27.65 2.34
C PHE A 26 -19.86 -27.06 3.75
N SER A 27 -20.08 -27.89 4.77
CA SER A 27 -19.62 -27.63 6.12
C SER A 27 -18.09 -27.72 6.08
N GLY A 28 -17.46 -26.59 5.76
CA GLY A 28 -16.04 -26.39 6.00
C GLY A 28 -15.78 -26.66 7.48
N ILE A 29 -15.10 -27.77 7.76
CA ILE A 29 -14.53 -28.05 9.07
C ILE A 29 -13.60 -26.86 9.36
N ILE A 30 -14.04 -25.98 10.24
CA ILE A 30 -13.16 -24.99 10.88
C ILE A 30 -12.22 -25.84 11.73
N ILE A 31 -11.06 -26.18 11.16
CA ILE A 31 -9.93 -26.67 11.95
C ILE A 31 -9.51 -25.47 12.79
N SER A 32 -10.08 -25.40 13.99
CA SER A 32 -9.59 -24.57 15.07
C SER A 32 -8.19 -25.10 15.42
N CYS A 33 -7.16 -24.61 14.73
CA CYS A 33 -5.80 -24.73 15.21
C CYS A 33 -5.70 -23.91 16.50
N VAL A 34 -6.09 -24.54 17.61
CA VAL A 34 -5.74 -24.10 18.96
C VAL A 34 -4.23 -24.30 19.05
N LEU A 35 -3.49 -23.25 18.70
CA LEU A 35 -2.06 -23.21 19.01
C LEU A 35 -1.92 -23.30 20.53
N PRO A 36 -1.03 -24.16 21.06
CA PRO A 36 -0.73 -24.13 22.48
C PRO A 36 -0.27 -22.72 22.83
N ALA A 37 -0.86 -22.15 23.88
CA ALA A 37 -0.44 -20.88 24.44
C ALA A 37 0.98 -21.05 25.00
N THR A 38 1.98 -20.86 24.14
CA THR A 38 3.37 -20.69 24.57
C THR A 38 3.46 -19.32 25.23
N ALA A 39 3.28 -19.31 26.54
CA ALA A 39 3.69 -18.20 27.37
C ALA A 39 5.17 -17.88 27.08
N GLY A 40 5.45 -16.63 26.68
CA GLY A 40 6.78 -16.04 26.90
C GLY A 40 7.57 -15.53 25.70
N THR A 41 7.16 -15.70 24.43
CA THR A 41 7.88 -15.04 23.31
C THR A 41 7.16 -13.78 22.88
N LYS A 42 7.66 -12.63 23.37
CA LYS A 42 7.35 -11.32 22.78
C LYS A 42 7.67 -11.42 21.28
N GLY A 43 6.69 -11.13 20.43
CA GLY A 43 6.83 -11.27 18.97
C GLY A 43 8.01 -10.47 18.40
N ASP A 44 8.50 -10.89 17.23
CA ASP A 44 9.60 -10.22 16.54
C ASP A 44 9.07 -9.08 15.67
N ILE A 45 9.25 -7.85 16.15
CA ILE A 45 8.76 -6.64 15.47
C ILE A 45 9.48 -6.38 14.15
N GLU A 46 10.70 -6.90 13.95
CA GLU A 46 11.43 -6.77 12.69
C GLU A 46 10.74 -7.50 11.54
N LEU A 47 9.83 -8.45 11.85
CA LEU A 47 8.99 -9.08 10.84
C LEU A 47 8.08 -8.09 10.12
N LEU A 48 7.67 -6.97 10.74
CA LEU A 48 6.88 -5.94 10.07
C LEU A 48 7.69 -5.24 8.97
N ARG A 49 8.97 -4.95 9.26
CA ARG A 49 9.92 -4.38 8.32
C ARG A 49 10.21 -5.34 7.17
N LEU A 50 10.37 -6.62 7.48
CA LEU A 50 10.57 -7.68 6.49
C LEU A 50 9.38 -7.79 5.52
N VAL A 51 8.15 -7.82 6.06
CA VAL A 51 6.92 -7.86 5.24
C VAL A 51 6.81 -6.60 4.40
N ALA A 52 7.00 -5.42 4.99
CA ALA A 52 6.95 -4.13 4.29
C ALA A 52 7.94 -4.09 3.12
N THR A 53 9.18 -4.53 3.35
CA THR A 53 10.24 -4.60 2.33
C THR A 53 9.88 -5.53 1.20
N ALA A 54 9.42 -6.74 1.51
CA ALA A 54 9.01 -7.72 0.50
C ALA A 54 7.80 -7.22 -0.31
N HIS A 55 6.80 -6.64 0.35
CA HIS A 55 5.62 -6.06 -0.28
C HIS A 55 5.96 -4.90 -1.21
N GLN A 56 6.81 -3.98 -0.75
CA GLN A 56 7.27 -2.85 -1.53
C GLN A 56 8.03 -3.30 -2.77
N ALA A 57 8.94 -4.27 -2.61
CA ALA A 57 9.67 -4.85 -3.74
C ALA A 57 8.74 -5.54 -4.75
N ASN A 58 7.69 -6.22 -4.28
CA ASN A 58 6.66 -6.79 -5.15
C ASN A 58 5.91 -5.71 -5.93
N ARG A 59 5.44 -4.67 -5.22
CA ARG A 59 4.67 -3.57 -5.80
C ARG A 59 5.48 -2.78 -6.82
N ALA A 60 6.77 -2.55 -6.57
CA ALA A 60 7.68 -1.87 -7.49
C ALA A 60 7.88 -2.61 -8.83
N ARG A 61 7.67 -3.93 -8.87
CA ARG A 61 7.71 -4.71 -10.11
C ARG A 61 6.46 -4.55 -10.98
N ILE A 62 5.39 -3.98 -10.43
CA ILE A 62 4.15 -3.69 -11.16
C ILE A 62 4.23 -2.23 -11.61
N ARG A 63 4.48 -1.98 -12.89
CA ARG A 63 4.51 -0.62 -13.47
C ARG A 63 3.19 -0.27 -14.13
N THR A 64 2.72 -1.18 -14.96
CA THR A 64 1.38 -1.14 -15.58
C THR A 64 0.67 -2.45 -15.28
N TRP A 65 -0.65 -2.40 -15.20
CA TRP A 65 -1.49 -3.57 -15.02
C TRP A 65 -2.81 -3.37 -15.73
N ARG A 66 -3.12 -4.25 -16.68
CA ARG A 66 -4.44 -4.35 -17.31
C ARG A 66 -5.01 -5.74 -17.10
N GLY A 67 -6.33 -5.84 -17.07
CA GLY A 67 -7.01 -7.12 -17.00
C GLY A 67 -8.49 -6.95 -16.77
N ARG A 68 -9.10 -8.05 -16.34
CA ARG A 68 -10.52 -8.14 -16.04
C ARG A 68 -10.71 -8.78 -14.68
N ALA A 69 -11.75 -8.38 -13.95
CA ALA A 69 -12.15 -9.08 -12.74
C ALA A 69 -13.64 -9.42 -12.76
N HIS A 70 -13.97 -10.65 -12.38
CA HIS A 70 -15.33 -11.10 -12.14
C HIS A 70 -15.65 -10.99 -10.67
N ILE A 71 -16.75 -10.33 -10.36
CA ILE A 71 -17.13 -9.96 -9.01
C ILE A 71 -18.51 -10.51 -8.71
N GLU A 72 -18.62 -11.32 -7.66
CA GLU A 72 -19.90 -11.78 -7.13
C GLU A 72 -20.07 -11.25 -5.71
N VAL A 73 -21.21 -10.61 -5.43
CA VAL A 73 -21.58 -10.14 -4.10
C VAL A 73 -22.88 -10.81 -3.70
N ILE A 74 -22.91 -11.40 -2.51
CA ILE A 74 -24.10 -12.03 -1.92
C ILE A 74 -24.32 -11.39 -0.56
N ASN A 75 -25.49 -10.81 -0.35
CA ASN A 75 -25.99 -10.40 0.96
C ASN A 75 -27.12 -11.34 1.35
N ALA A 76 -27.11 -11.87 2.57
CA ALA A 76 -28.11 -12.80 3.07
C ALA A 76 -28.47 -12.52 4.55
N ASP A 77 -29.67 -12.91 4.94
CA ASP A 77 -30.18 -12.90 6.31
C ASP A 77 -30.65 -14.31 6.69
N ALA A 78 -31.31 -14.44 7.85
CA ALA A 78 -31.90 -15.70 8.31
C ALA A 78 -32.94 -16.31 7.34
N ASN A 79 -33.53 -15.49 6.46
CA ASN A 79 -34.54 -15.91 5.48
C ASN A 79 -33.93 -16.19 4.09
N GLY A 80 -32.60 -16.20 3.96
CA GLY A 80 -31.88 -16.56 2.73
C GLY A 80 -31.19 -15.37 2.05
N ILE A 81 -31.07 -15.40 0.72
CA ILE A 81 -30.40 -14.35 -0.06
C ILE A 81 -31.31 -13.11 -0.17
N ILE A 82 -30.77 -11.94 0.18
CA ILE A 82 -31.40 -10.63 0.03
C ILE A 82 -31.06 -10.05 -1.34
N ILE A 83 -29.75 -9.97 -1.64
CA ILE A 83 -29.22 -9.45 -2.91
C ILE A 83 -28.10 -10.37 -3.38
N LYS A 84 -28.08 -10.66 -4.67
CA LYS A 84 -26.96 -11.30 -5.34
C LYS A 84 -26.62 -10.56 -6.64
N ASP A 85 -25.41 -10.02 -6.70
CA ASP A 85 -24.91 -9.28 -7.86
C ASP A 85 -23.73 -10.04 -8.49
N LYS A 86 -23.72 -10.14 -9.82
CA LYS A 86 -22.55 -10.52 -10.60
C LYS A 86 -22.19 -9.38 -11.54
N GLN A 87 -20.94 -8.95 -11.47
CA GLN A 87 -20.38 -7.86 -12.24
C GLN A 87 -19.05 -8.29 -12.85
N THR A 88 -18.69 -7.66 -13.95
CA THR A 88 -17.35 -7.71 -14.53
C THR A 88 -16.78 -6.30 -14.51
N VAL A 89 -15.48 -6.18 -14.27
CA VAL A 89 -14.77 -4.90 -14.40
C VAL A 89 -13.55 -5.09 -15.29
N ASP A 90 -13.50 -4.36 -16.39
CA ASP A 90 -12.29 -4.23 -17.19
C ASP A 90 -11.49 -3.05 -16.61
N PHE A 91 -10.18 -3.25 -16.37
CA PHE A 91 -9.35 -2.23 -15.75
C PHE A 91 -8.00 -2.08 -16.45
N ILE A 92 -7.46 -0.86 -16.34
CA ILE A 92 -6.09 -0.51 -16.71
C ILE A 92 -5.51 0.41 -15.65
N SER A 93 -4.26 0.19 -15.26
CA SER A 93 -3.55 0.99 -14.27
C SER A 93 -2.13 1.25 -14.75
N ASP A 94 -1.68 2.48 -14.59
CA ASP A 94 -0.32 2.92 -14.88
C ASP A 94 0.21 3.71 -13.68
N ARG A 95 1.11 3.08 -12.93
CA ARG A 95 1.65 3.65 -11.70
C ARG A 95 2.60 4.80 -11.98
N SER A 96 3.35 4.75 -13.08
CA SER A 96 4.27 5.83 -13.45
C SER A 96 3.53 7.15 -13.68
N ARG A 97 2.31 7.07 -14.23
CA ARG A 97 1.40 8.19 -14.45
C ARG A 97 0.44 8.45 -13.29
N GLY A 98 0.37 7.56 -12.30
CA GLY A 98 -0.57 7.64 -11.18
C GLY A 98 -2.03 7.63 -11.63
N VAL A 99 -2.37 6.81 -12.61
CA VAL A 99 -3.71 6.74 -13.20
C VAL A 99 -4.25 5.30 -13.21
N THR A 100 -5.53 5.15 -12.90
CA THR A 100 -6.27 3.90 -13.02
C THR A 100 -7.62 4.18 -13.64
N ARG A 101 -7.99 3.47 -14.71
CA ARG A 101 -9.31 3.52 -15.35
C ARG A 101 -9.98 2.15 -15.24
N TRP A 102 -11.28 2.15 -15.05
CA TRP A 102 -12.09 0.95 -15.02
C TRP A 102 -13.45 1.15 -15.70
N LYS A 103 -14.03 0.03 -16.15
CA LYS A 103 -15.36 -0.06 -16.76
C LYS A 103 -16.12 -1.20 -16.13
N TRP A 104 -17.21 -0.89 -15.45
CA TRP A 104 -18.14 -1.88 -14.90
C TRP A 104 -19.11 -2.39 -15.96
N ILE A 105 -19.39 -3.68 -15.92
CA ILE A 105 -20.39 -4.38 -16.71
C ILE A 105 -21.26 -5.18 -15.74
N HIS A 106 -22.55 -4.87 -15.68
CA HIS A 106 -23.49 -5.62 -14.86
C HIS A 106 -23.94 -6.87 -15.63
N ASN A 107 -23.71 -8.04 -15.05
CA ASN A 107 -24.05 -9.31 -15.70
C ASN A 107 -25.39 -9.84 -15.19
N GLU A 108 -25.55 -9.92 -13.86
CA GLU A 108 -26.75 -10.46 -13.22
C GLU A 108 -27.01 -9.71 -11.91
N ARG A 109 -28.28 -9.45 -11.61
CA ARG A 109 -28.74 -8.96 -10.30
C ARG A 109 -29.99 -9.70 -9.90
N TYR A 110 -29.96 -10.26 -8.69
CA TYR A 110 -31.12 -10.82 -8.01
C TYR A 110 -31.38 -10.01 -6.75
N VAL A 111 -32.64 -9.68 -6.51
CA VAL A 111 -33.13 -9.05 -5.29
C VAL A 111 -34.35 -9.83 -4.82
N ARG A 112 -34.42 -10.15 -3.53
CA ARG A 112 -35.60 -10.76 -2.93
C ARG A 112 -36.84 -9.87 -3.13
N GLU A 113 -37.96 -10.48 -3.50
CA GLU A 113 -39.25 -9.81 -3.68
C GLU A 113 -39.69 -9.07 -2.40
N GLY A 114 -40.32 -7.91 -2.58
CA GLY A 114 -40.81 -7.06 -1.49
C GLY A 114 -39.73 -6.27 -0.75
N LEU A 115 -38.44 -6.44 -1.09
CA LEU A 115 -37.38 -5.63 -0.51
C LEU A 115 -37.42 -4.20 -1.07
N GLN A 116 -37.54 -3.23 -0.18
CA GLN A 116 -37.39 -1.81 -0.50
C GLN A 116 -36.16 -1.26 0.23
N ILE A 117 -35.37 -0.44 -0.47
CA ILE A 117 -34.30 0.35 0.14
C ILE A 117 -34.76 1.80 0.10
N GLU A 118 -34.88 2.43 1.27
CA GLU A 118 -35.33 3.83 1.39
C GLU A 118 -36.67 4.12 0.69
N GLY A 119 -37.58 3.14 0.67
CA GLY A 119 -38.89 3.27 0.03
C GLY A 119 -38.91 3.09 -1.48
N HIS A 120 -37.75 2.80 -2.10
CA HIS A 120 -37.64 2.54 -3.54
C HIS A 120 -37.44 1.04 -3.82
N PRO A 121 -38.07 0.49 -4.89
CA PRO A 121 -37.76 -0.85 -5.38
C PRO A 121 -36.29 -0.92 -5.80
N VAL A 122 -35.59 -1.97 -5.38
CA VAL A 122 -34.17 -2.15 -5.72
C VAL A 122 -33.96 -2.42 -7.23
N SER A 123 -35.00 -2.84 -7.95
CA SER A 123 -34.98 -3.19 -9.38
C SER A 123 -34.63 -2.04 -10.32
N ASP A 124 -34.85 -0.79 -9.92
CA ASP A 124 -34.83 0.36 -10.84
C ASP A 124 -33.47 1.09 -10.87
N THR A 125 -32.48 0.60 -10.14
CA THR A 125 -31.12 1.17 -10.17
C THR A 125 -30.37 0.74 -11.43
N LEU A 126 -30.41 1.62 -12.43
CA LEU A 126 -29.73 1.60 -13.73
C LEU A 126 -28.52 0.64 -13.84
N LEU A 127 -28.66 -0.34 -14.72
CA LEU A 127 -27.67 -1.33 -15.16
C LEU A 127 -26.54 -0.75 -16.03
N GLU A 128 -26.47 0.57 -16.21
CA GLU A 128 -25.53 1.17 -17.15
C GLU A 128 -24.07 0.95 -16.73
N ALA A 129 -23.23 0.73 -17.75
CA ALA A 129 -21.80 0.56 -17.55
C ALA A 129 -21.20 1.82 -16.93
N LEU A 130 -20.67 1.70 -15.72
CA LEU A 130 -19.98 2.78 -15.03
C LEU A 130 -18.52 2.81 -15.47
N ASN A 131 -18.18 3.80 -16.29
CA ASN A 131 -16.81 4.11 -16.66
C ASN A 131 -16.28 5.20 -15.74
N ALA A 132 -15.13 4.95 -15.13
CA ALA A 132 -14.48 5.95 -14.30
C ALA A 132 -12.96 5.79 -14.32
N MET A 133 -12.28 6.83 -13.88
CA MET A 133 -10.84 6.90 -13.81
C MET A 133 -10.41 7.79 -12.65
N THR A 134 -9.35 7.41 -11.97
CA THR A 134 -8.66 8.25 -10.99
C THR A 134 -7.29 8.59 -11.52
N THR A 135 -6.91 9.85 -11.40
CA THR A 135 -5.56 10.36 -11.57
C THR A 135 -5.10 10.97 -10.24
N ARG A 136 -3.92 11.60 -10.23
CA ARG A 136 -3.44 12.39 -9.09
C ARG A 136 -4.24 13.68 -8.89
N GLY A 137 -4.72 14.29 -9.98
CA GLY A 137 -5.43 15.57 -9.95
C GLY A 137 -6.96 15.45 -9.98
N GLY A 138 -7.53 14.25 -10.11
CA GLY A 138 -8.98 14.12 -10.11
C GLY A 138 -9.56 12.71 -10.19
N PHE A 139 -10.85 12.64 -9.87
CA PHE A 139 -11.71 11.49 -10.08
C PHE A 139 -12.72 11.81 -11.19
N TYR A 140 -12.59 11.11 -12.31
CA TYR A 140 -13.35 11.28 -13.54
C TYR A 140 -14.39 10.18 -13.64
N ARG A 141 -15.66 10.52 -13.84
CA ARG A 141 -16.74 9.54 -13.95
C ARG A 141 -17.72 9.92 -15.05
N ARG A 142 -18.13 8.94 -15.85
CA ARG A 142 -19.30 9.07 -16.72
C ARG A 142 -20.57 8.89 -15.89
N ALA A 143 -21.39 9.93 -15.82
CA ALA A 143 -22.68 9.94 -15.17
C ALA A 143 -23.78 9.95 -16.24
N PRO A 144 -24.55 8.86 -16.41
CA PRO A 144 -25.70 8.82 -17.30
C PRO A 144 -26.74 9.88 -16.97
N ALA A 145 -26.91 10.14 -15.68
CA ALA A 145 -27.71 11.24 -15.16
C ALA A 145 -27.06 11.81 -13.89
N ILE A 146 -27.03 13.14 -13.77
CA ILE A 146 -26.69 13.84 -12.54
C ILE A 146 -27.71 14.93 -12.28
N THR A 147 -28.31 14.91 -11.10
CA THR A 147 -29.19 16.00 -10.64
C THR A 147 -28.34 17.11 -10.06
N THR A 148 -28.43 18.30 -10.66
CA THR A 148 -27.78 19.52 -10.15
C THR A 148 -28.84 20.51 -9.67
N ARG A 149 -28.44 21.64 -9.08
CA ARG A 149 -29.37 22.72 -8.70
C ARG A 149 -30.14 23.29 -9.91
N GLU A 150 -29.61 23.12 -11.11
CA GLU A 150 -30.19 23.60 -12.37
C GLU A 150 -31.07 22.55 -13.07
N GLY A 151 -31.24 21.37 -12.46
CA GLY A 151 -32.01 20.26 -13.00
C GLY A 151 -31.15 19.03 -13.32
N GLN A 152 -31.79 18.02 -13.93
CA GLN A 152 -31.15 16.78 -14.32
C GLN A 152 -30.35 16.99 -15.61
N ARG A 153 -29.06 16.68 -15.56
CA ARG A 153 -28.18 16.62 -16.73
C ARG A 153 -27.98 15.16 -17.10
N LEU A 154 -28.06 14.86 -18.38
CA LEU A 154 -27.83 13.51 -18.90
C LEU A 154 -26.44 13.43 -19.55
N ASN A 155 -25.85 12.23 -19.57
CA ASN A 155 -24.64 11.92 -20.31
C ASN A 155 -23.50 12.93 -20.06
N THR A 156 -23.09 13.07 -18.81
CA THR A 156 -22.09 14.07 -18.38
C THR A 156 -20.85 13.37 -17.83
N ILE A 157 -19.66 13.85 -18.19
CA ILE A 157 -18.44 13.52 -17.45
C ILE A 157 -18.34 14.47 -16.27
N VAL A 158 -18.26 13.90 -15.06
CA VAL A 158 -18.08 14.67 -13.83
C VAL A 158 -16.68 14.44 -13.31
N ILE A 159 -16.00 15.53 -12.97
CA ILE A 159 -14.65 15.54 -12.42
C ILE A 159 -14.76 16.01 -10.97
N TRP A 160 -14.18 15.24 -10.06
CA TRP A 160 -14.12 15.55 -8.64
C TRP A 160 -12.68 15.57 -8.15
N PRO A 161 -12.43 16.09 -6.93
CA PRO A 161 -11.18 15.86 -6.26
C PRO A 161 -10.88 14.35 -6.13
N PRO A 162 -9.61 13.93 -6.22
CA PRO A 162 -9.24 12.52 -6.20
C PRO A 162 -9.68 11.82 -4.90
N GLU A 163 -9.81 12.55 -3.79
CA GLU A 163 -10.24 12.03 -2.48
C GLU A 163 -11.68 11.51 -2.50
N ARG A 164 -12.50 11.96 -3.45
CA ARG A 164 -13.87 11.48 -3.63
C ARG A 164 -13.92 10.07 -4.22
N ALA A 165 -12.83 9.59 -4.82
CA ALA A 165 -12.70 8.19 -5.20
C ALA A 165 -12.46 7.33 -3.95
N HIS A 166 -13.53 7.09 -3.20
CA HIS A 166 -13.47 6.24 -2.02
C HIS A 166 -13.11 4.81 -2.43
N ARG A 167 -11.99 4.28 -1.93
CA ARG A 167 -11.58 2.90 -2.20
C ARG A 167 -12.09 2.01 -1.08
N SER A 168 -13.03 1.13 -1.40
CA SER A 168 -13.52 0.14 -0.44
C SER A 168 -14.07 -1.08 -1.17
N SER A 169 -14.32 -2.16 -0.43
CA SER A 169 -14.98 -3.38 -0.95
C SER A 169 -16.43 -3.13 -1.36
N TYR A 170 -16.91 -1.91 -1.13
CA TYR A 170 -18.28 -1.47 -1.30
C TYR A 170 -18.42 -0.31 -2.28
N SER A 171 -17.30 0.16 -2.84
CA SER A 171 -17.28 1.30 -3.73
C SER A 171 -17.53 0.89 -5.19
N ASP A 172 -18.05 1.83 -5.96
CA ASP A 172 -18.04 1.81 -7.42
C ASP A 172 -16.65 2.17 -8.00
N CYS A 173 -15.72 2.58 -7.15
CA CYS A 173 -14.32 2.73 -7.49
C CYS A 173 -13.60 1.39 -7.52
N PHE A 174 -12.83 1.14 -8.57
CA PHE A 174 -12.02 -0.07 -8.71
C PHE A 174 -10.55 0.28 -8.92
N ASP A 175 -9.72 -0.07 -7.94
CA ASP A 175 -8.26 0.00 -8.06
C ASP A 175 -7.70 -1.41 -7.88
N PRO A 176 -7.10 -2.03 -8.91
CA PRO A 176 -6.52 -3.36 -8.79
C PRO A 176 -5.37 -3.39 -7.77
N MET A 177 -4.62 -2.29 -7.61
CA MET A 177 -3.53 -2.18 -6.64
C MET A 177 -4.03 -2.16 -5.19
N TRP A 178 -5.27 -1.74 -4.95
CA TRP A 178 -5.84 -1.73 -3.62
C TRP A 178 -6.04 -3.16 -3.06
N TYR A 179 -6.22 -4.17 -3.91
CA TYR A 179 -6.30 -5.57 -3.47
C TYR A 179 -4.96 -6.13 -2.96
N LEU A 180 -3.85 -5.41 -3.14
CA LEU A 180 -2.55 -5.76 -2.58
C LEU A 180 -2.37 -5.26 -1.14
N THR A 181 -3.14 -4.26 -0.69
CA THR A 181 -2.90 -3.60 0.62
C THR A 181 -3.51 -4.34 1.81
N GLY A 182 -4.28 -5.41 1.56
CA GLY A 182 -4.98 -6.16 2.62
C GLY A 182 -6.05 -5.37 3.34
N HIS A 183 -6.40 -4.18 2.84
CA HIS A 183 -7.38 -3.28 3.43
C HIS A 183 -7.12 -3.02 4.93
N MET A 184 -5.84 -2.94 5.32
CA MET A 184 -5.46 -2.54 6.69
C MET A 184 -5.77 -1.07 6.96
N THR A 185 -6.15 -0.32 5.93
CA THR A 185 -6.30 1.11 5.91
C THR A 185 -7.71 1.43 5.41
N LYS A 186 -8.48 2.21 6.16
CA LYS A 186 -9.82 2.67 5.76
C LYS A 186 -9.77 3.85 4.76
N CYS A 187 -8.57 4.24 4.35
CA CYS A 187 -8.25 5.47 3.63
C CYS A 187 -7.15 5.21 2.58
N LEU A 188 -6.60 6.29 2.00
CA LEU A 188 -5.49 6.30 1.05
C LEU A 188 -4.18 5.70 1.59
N ASP A 189 -4.11 5.30 2.86
CA ASP A 189 -2.85 4.85 3.48
C ASP A 189 -2.37 3.55 2.85
N ASP A 190 -1.06 3.51 2.58
CA ASP A 190 -0.37 2.35 2.03
C ASP A 190 -0.17 1.24 3.08
N LEU A 191 -0.09 -0.02 2.65
CA LEU A 191 0.20 -1.14 3.55
C LEU A 191 1.58 -0.94 4.23
N VAL A 192 2.57 -0.46 3.49
CA VAL A 192 3.91 -0.19 4.00
C VAL A 192 3.87 0.88 5.10
N ASP A 193 3.17 1.99 4.84
CA ASP A 193 3.01 3.07 5.82
C ASP A 193 2.32 2.57 7.09
N ARG A 194 1.31 1.70 6.94
CA ARG A 194 0.62 1.11 8.08
C ARG A 194 1.53 0.18 8.89
N LEU A 195 2.33 -0.65 8.24
CA LEU A 195 3.31 -1.51 8.93
C LEU A 195 4.37 -0.67 9.65
N ALA A 196 4.80 0.43 9.04
CA ALA A 196 5.79 1.35 9.61
C ALA A 196 5.26 2.05 10.86
N PHE A 197 4.00 2.50 10.80
CA PHE A 197 3.29 3.03 11.97
C PHE A 197 3.24 2.02 13.12
N LEU A 198 2.89 0.76 12.83
CA LEU A 198 2.82 -0.29 13.85
C LEU A 198 4.20 -0.61 14.44
N TYR A 199 5.22 -0.70 13.59
CA TYR A 199 6.62 -0.88 14.01
C TYR A 199 7.05 0.22 15.00
N ARG A 200 6.77 1.48 14.66
CA ARG A 200 7.06 2.65 15.51
C ARG A 200 6.32 2.59 16.84
N ARG A 201 5.04 2.21 16.82
CA ARG A 201 4.20 2.10 18.03
C ARG A 201 4.76 1.07 19.00
N VAL A 202 5.20 -0.10 18.51
CA VAL A 202 5.82 -1.12 19.38
C VAL A 202 7.19 -0.66 19.88
N LYS A 203 8.04 -0.13 19.00
CA LYS A 203 9.41 0.28 19.33
C LYS A 203 9.46 1.43 20.34
N ASN A 204 8.60 2.43 20.19
CA ASN A 204 8.67 3.66 21.00
C ASN A 204 7.71 3.66 22.20
N GLN A 205 6.58 2.96 22.11
CA GLN A 205 5.52 3.03 23.11
C GLN A 205 5.33 1.71 23.86
N GLY A 206 6.08 0.66 23.51
CA GLY A 206 5.99 -0.64 24.18
C GLY A 206 4.63 -1.32 24.01
N ALA A 207 3.92 -1.04 22.91
CA ALA A 207 2.58 -1.55 22.65
C ALA A 207 2.55 -3.09 22.67
N SER A 208 1.92 -3.66 23.71
CA SER A 208 1.80 -5.11 23.93
C SER A 208 0.63 -5.74 23.18
N ASP A 209 -0.28 -4.92 22.63
CA ASP A 209 -1.41 -5.33 21.81
C ASP A 209 -1.02 -5.64 20.35
N ILE A 210 0.29 -5.59 20.02
CA ILE A 210 0.82 -5.84 18.68
C ILE A 210 1.84 -6.97 18.78
N ILE A 211 1.53 -8.10 18.16
CA ILE A 211 2.37 -9.30 18.20
C ILE A 211 2.62 -9.76 16.77
N ALA A 212 3.88 -9.82 16.36
CA ALA A 212 4.31 -10.37 15.09
C ALA A 212 5.06 -11.69 15.32
N THR A 213 4.68 -12.75 14.60
CA THR A 213 5.32 -14.08 14.69
C THR A 213 5.53 -14.65 13.30
N ARG A 214 6.43 -15.63 13.15
CA ARG A 214 6.76 -16.25 11.86
C ARG A 214 6.71 -17.77 11.94
N GLN A 215 6.19 -18.40 10.89
CA GLN A 215 6.25 -19.84 10.67
C GLN A 215 6.59 -20.11 9.19
N GLY A 216 7.83 -20.54 8.92
CA GLY A 216 8.31 -20.66 7.55
C GLY A 216 8.27 -19.31 6.84
N ASP A 217 7.60 -19.22 5.69
CA ASP A 217 7.43 -17.98 4.94
C ASP A 217 6.20 -17.16 5.35
N LEU A 218 5.41 -17.66 6.29
CA LEU A 218 4.23 -16.96 6.79
C LEU A 218 4.58 -16.07 7.99
N VAL A 219 4.17 -14.80 7.92
CA VAL A 219 4.25 -13.84 9.02
C VAL A 219 2.84 -13.53 9.50
N PHE A 220 2.60 -13.72 10.80
CA PHE A 220 1.32 -13.44 11.44
C PHE A 220 1.44 -12.17 12.27
N LEU A 221 0.62 -11.17 11.95
CA LEU A 221 0.49 -9.93 12.70
C LEU A 221 -0.86 -9.93 13.42
N GLN A 222 -0.82 -10.01 14.75
CA GLN A 222 -1.98 -9.90 15.62
C GLN A 222 -2.05 -8.50 16.25
N LEU A 223 -3.24 -7.91 16.23
CA LEU A 223 -3.57 -6.62 16.83
C LEU A 223 -4.76 -6.78 17.78
N GLY A 224 -4.69 -6.13 18.94
CA GLY A 224 -5.79 -6.06 19.90
C GLY A 224 -5.72 -7.10 21.02
N ASN A 225 -6.88 -7.46 21.57
CA ASN A 225 -7.03 -8.36 22.72
C ASN A 225 -8.11 -9.44 22.45
N GLU A 226 -8.52 -10.18 23.47
CA GLU A 226 -9.50 -11.27 23.34
C GLU A 226 -10.89 -10.80 22.86
N ASN A 227 -11.28 -9.55 23.16
CA ASN A 227 -12.59 -9.01 22.79
C ASN A 227 -12.60 -8.39 21.39
N ILE A 228 -11.48 -7.80 20.98
CA ILE A 228 -11.31 -7.20 19.66
C ILE A 228 -9.98 -7.69 19.12
N LEU A 229 -10.06 -8.63 18.21
CA LEU A 229 -8.90 -9.31 17.64
C LEU A 229 -8.85 -9.04 16.15
N THR A 230 -7.70 -8.61 15.65
CA THR A 230 -7.42 -8.59 14.22
C THR A 230 -6.14 -9.36 13.95
N ARG A 231 -6.13 -10.22 12.93
CA ARG A 231 -4.99 -11.01 12.52
C ARG A 231 -4.77 -10.89 11.01
N HIS A 232 -3.57 -10.50 10.62
CA HIS A 232 -3.11 -10.50 9.24
C HIS A 232 -2.09 -11.62 9.07
N THR A 233 -2.18 -12.35 7.96
CA THR A 233 -1.18 -13.33 7.56
C THR A 233 -0.56 -12.86 6.26
N PHE A 234 0.74 -12.65 6.25
CA PHE A 234 1.52 -12.29 5.09
C PHE A 234 2.35 -13.49 4.64
N ASP A 235 2.60 -13.59 3.34
CA ASP A 235 3.43 -14.65 2.76
C ASP A 235 4.63 -14.04 2.04
N LEU A 236 5.82 -14.24 2.63
CA LEU A 236 7.08 -13.71 2.10
C LEU A 236 7.44 -14.35 0.76
N SER A 237 7.07 -15.62 0.53
CA SER A 237 7.29 -16.31 -0.75
C SER A 237 6.43 -15.72 -1.87
N ARG A 238 5.32 -15.06 -1.51
CA ARG A 238 4.40 -14.37 -2.43
C ARG A 238 4.60 -12.86 -2.40
N GLY A 239 5.84 -12.42 -2.25
CA GLY A 239 6.21 -11.01 -2.29
C GLY A 239 5.73 -10.21 -1.09
N GLY A 240 5.61 -10.82 0.10
CA GLY A 240 5.19 -10.13 1.32
C GLY A 240 3.73 -9.69 1.32
N ASN A 241 2.91 -10.22 0.42
CA ASN A 241 1.51 -9.86 0.32
C ASN A 241 0.67 -10.53 1.41
N VAL A 242 -0.44 -9.89 1.77
CA VAL A 242 -1.44 -10.46 2.68
C VAL A 242 -2.20 -11.62 2.03
N VAL A 243 -2.14 -12.80 2.62
CA VAL A 243 -2.87 -13.98 2.12
C VAL A 243 -4.16 -14.23 2.90
N LYS A 244 -4.25 -13.72 4.13
CA LYS A 244 -5.42 -13.88 4.99
C LYS A 244 -5.56 -12.74 5.99
N TYR A 245 -6.80 -12.31 6.20
CA TYR A 245 -7.19 -11.35 7.21
C TYR A 245 -8.35 -11.95 8.01
N TYR A 246 -8.29 -11.82 9.31
CA TYR A 246 -9.36 -12.20 10.21
C TYR A 246 -9.58 -11.09 11.21
N ALA A 247 -10.82 -10.69 11.41
CA ALA A 247 -11.19 -9.82 12.51
C ALA A 247 -12.39 -10.37 13.26
N HIS A 248 -12.37 -10.20 14.57
CA HIS A 248 -13.44 -10.54 15.46
C HIS A 248 -13.73 -9.39 16.42
N SER A 249 -15.01 -9.12 16.60
CA SER A 249 -15.51 -8.22 17.63
C SER A 249 -16.87 -8.72 18.12
N ASN A 250 -17.41 -8.06 19.15
CA ASN A 250 -18.77 -8.32 19.62
C ASN A 250 -19.84 -8.16 18.54
N ASN A 251 -19.57 -7.33 17.52
CA ASN A 251 -20.52 -7.01 16.46
C ASN A 251 -20.49 -8.02 15.29
N GLY A 252 -19.47 -8.88 15.21
CA GLY A 252 -19.34 -9.77 14.07
C GLY A 252 -17.94 -10.32 13.83
N THR A 253 -17.86 -11.13 12.79
CA THR A 253 -16.61 -11.72 12.29
C THR A 253 -16.40 -11.35 10.84
N GLU A 254 -15.16 -11.03 10.52
CA GLU A 254 -14.71 -10.74 9.16
C GLU A 254 -13.58 -11.68 8.78
N LEU A 255 -13.67 -12.28 7.61
CA LEU A 255 -12.63 -13.10 7.02
C LEU A 255 -12.37 -12.61 5.60
N ARG A 256 -11.10 -12.42 5.26
CA ARG A 256 -10.68 -12.19 3.89
C ARG A 256 -9.54 -13.12 3.53
N GLU A 257 -9.56 -13.63 2.31
CA GLU A 257 -8.56 -14.56 1.81
C GLU A 257 -8.17 -14.18 0.38
N TRP A 258 -6.86 -14.23 0.12
CA TRP A 258 -6.29 -13.93 -1.18
C TRP A 258 -5.54 -15.15 -1.70
N THR A 259 -5.65 -15.38 -3.00
CA THR A 259 -4.68 -16.18 -3.74
C THR A 259 -3.95 -15.31 -4.72
N TYR A 260 -2.73 -15.70 -5.07
CA TYR A 260 -1.85 -14.93 -5.94
C TYR A 260 -1.38 -15.79 -7.10
N GLU A 261 -1.08 -15.13 -8.21
CA GLU A 261 -0.30 -15.69 -9.31
C GLU A 261 0.92 -14.83 -9.58
N GLN A 262 1.97 -15.45 -10.13
CA GLN A 262 3.19 -14.75 -10.48
C GLN A 262 3.20 -14.45 -11.99
N ILE A 263 3.38 -13.18 -12.34
CA ILE A 263 3.47 -12.69 -13.72
C ILE A 263 4.66 -11.74 -13.77
N ASP A 264 5.60 -11.97 -14.69
CA ASP A 264 6.82 -11.16 -14.86
C ASP A 264 7.58 -10.88 -13.55
N GLY A 265 7.64 -11.89 -12.67
CA GLY A 265 8.33 -11.79 -11.38
C GLY A 265 7.59 -10.98 -10.30
N ALA A 266 6.39 -10.45 -10.61
CA ALA A 266 5.50 -9.82 -9.63
C ALA A 266 4.37 -10.78 -9.23
N TRP A 267 3.98 -10.74 -7.96
CA TRP A 267 2.81 -11.43 -7.44
C TRP A 267 1.61 -10.50 -7.47
N VAL A 268 0.55 -10.92 -8.17
CA VAL A 268 -0.72 -10.18 -8.25
C VAL A 268 -1.88 -11.05 -7.78
N PRO A 269 -2.96 -10.45 -7.24
CA PRO A 269 -4.14 -11.18 -6.81
C PRO A 269 -4.75 -11.97 -7.96
N LYS A 270 -5.01 -13.25 -7.73
CA LYS A 270 -5.77 -14.14 -8.60
C LYS A 270 -7.21 -14.26 -8.13
N THR A 271 -7.39 -14.48 -6.82
CA THR A 271 -8.70 -14.44 -6.19
C THR A 271 -8.66 -13.62 -4.91
N PHE A 272 -9.78 -12.98 -4.60
CA PHE A 272 -10.05 -12.36 -3.32
C PHE A 272 -11.43 -12.77 -2.85
N MET A 273 -11.52 -13.26 -1.62
CA MET A 273 -12.78 -13.57 -0.95
C MET A 273 -12.88 -12.70 0.29
N PHE A 274 -14.05 -12.12 0.51
CA PHE A 274 -14.43 -11.43 1.72
C PHE A 274 -15.72 -12.05 2.23
N SER A 275 -15.77 -12.37 3.51
CA SER A 275 -16.99 -12.77 4.21
C SER A 275 -17.11 -11.99 5.51
N TYR A 276 -18.31 -11.50 5.79
CA TYR A 276 -18.60 -10.73 6.99
C TYR A 276 -19.96 -11.12 7.55
N ASP A 277 -19.96 -11.52 8.81
CA ASP A 277 -21.17 -11.92 9.54
C ASP A 277 -21.40 -10.91 10.68
N VAL A 278 -22.55 -10.23 10.63
CA VAL A 278 -22.95 -9.25 11.64
C VAL A 278 -23.91 -9.90 12.62
N LYS A 279 -23.63 -9.71 13.90
CA LYS A 279 -24.58 -9.97 14.99
C LYS A 279 -25.32 -8.67 15.28
N SER A 280 -26.36 -8.34 14.49
CA SER A 280 -27.16 -7.14 14.74
C SER A 280 -28.34 -7.47 15.65
N PRO A 281 -28.63 -6.64 16.68
CA PRO A 281 -29.87 -6.70 17.44
C PRO A 281 -31.06 -6.05 16.71
N ASP A 282 -30.87 -5.44 15.54
CA ASP A 282 -31.90 -4.72 14.79
C ASP A 282 -32.87 -5.65 14.05
N ALA A 283 -33.93 -5.08 13.47
CA ALA A 283 -35.02 -5.82 12.80
C ALA A 283 -34.59 -6.72 11.62
N LEU A 284 -33.42 -6.49 11.03
CA LEU A 284 -32.86 -7.33 9.96
C LEU A 284 -32.17 -8.60 10.49
N GLY A 285 -31.94 -8.67 11.81
CA GLY A 285 -31.28 -9.79 12.46
C GLY A 285 -29.82 -10.00 12.03
N ALA A 286 -29.33 -11.22 12.22
CA ALA A 286 -28.01 -11.62 11.77
C ALA A 286 -27.95 -11.59 10.22
N THR A 287 -27.00 -10.83 9.69
CA THR A 287 -26.78 -10.73 8.25
C THR A 287 -25.38 -11.22 7.91
N SER A 288 -25.26 -11.86 6.74
CA SER A 288 -23.99 -12.31 6.18
C SER A 288 -23.78 -11.64 4.83
N ARG A 289 -22.52 -11.35 4.52
CA ARG A 289 -22.11 -10.82 3.24
C ARG A 289 -20.91 -11.59 2.73
N ILE A 290 -20.95 -11.99 1.48
CA ILE A 290 -19.85 -12.61 0.76
C ILE A 290 -19.54 -11.75 -0.46
N ARG A 291 -18.26 -11.47 -0.70
CA ARG A 291 -17.76 -10.87 -1.94
C ARG A 291 -16.63 -11.74 -2.47
N ARG A 292 -16.77 -12.20 -3.72
CA ARG A 292 -15.74 -12.95 -4.44
C ARG A 292 -15.28 -12.14 -5.63
N VAL A 293 -13.98 -12.00 -5.79
CA VAL A 293 -13.34 -11.32 -6.92
C VAL A 293 -12.35 -12.31 -7.53
N THR A 294 -12.48 -12.55 -8.84
CA THR A 294 -11.56 -13.41 -9.60
C THR A 294 -10.95 -12.56 -10.70
N PHE A 295 -9.64 -12.36 -10.63
CA PHE A 295 -8.88 -11.66 -11.66
C PHE A 295 -8.56 -12.62 -12.78
N VAL A 296 -8.75 -12.17 -14.01
CA VAL A 296 -8.52 -12.92 -15.25
C VAL A 296 -7.87 -11.99 -16.27
N GLU A 297 -7.20 -12.57 -17.26
CA GLU A 297 -6.57 -11.80 -18.35
C GLU A 297 -5.56 -10.75 -17.80
N ASN A 298 -4.88 -11.07 -16.71
CA ASN A 298 -3.87 -10.20 -16.10
C ASN A 298 -2.66 -10.05 -17.03
N ILE A 299 -2.36 -8.82 -17.40
CA ILE A 299 -1.19 -8.46 -18.18
C ILE A 299 -0.45 -7.33 -17.45
N LEU A 300 0.82 -7.58 -17.14
CA LEU A 300 1.67 -6.64 -16.41
C LEU A 300 2.70 -6.02 -17.33
N ASN A 301 3.12 -4.80 -16.98
CA ASN A 301 4.29 -4.12 -17.55
C ASN A 301 4.28 -3.85 -19.07
N ASP A 302 3.23 -4.27 -19.77
CA ASP A 302 2.94 -3.86 -21.14
C ASP A 302 2.75 -2.34 -21.21
N PRO A 303 3.37 -1.65 -22.20
CA PRO A 303 3.14 -0.24 -22.41
C PRO A 303 1.66 0.07 -22.66
N ILE A 304 1.11 1.02 -21.90
CA ILE A 304 -0.27 1.51 -22.08
C ILE A 304 -0.20 2.86 -22.80
N SER A 305 -0.89 2.95 -23.94
CA SER A 305 -1.03 4.22 -24.67
C SER A 305 -1.81 5.24 -23.83
N VAL A 306 -1.35 6.49 -23.78
CA VAL A 306 -2.02 7.60 -23.08
C VAL A 306 -3.47 7.78 -23.56
N SER A 307 -3.76 7.47 -24.82
CA SER A 307 -5.12 7.52 -25.38
C SER A 307 -6.14 6.63 -24.62
N GLN A 308 -5.67 5.58 -23.94
CA GLN A 308 -6.49 4.70 -23.10
C GLN A 308 -7.01 5.40 -21.83
N PHE A 309 -6.47 6.57 -21.50
CA PHE A 309 -6.87 7.41 -20.37
C PHE A 309 -7.57 8.70 -20.83
N SER A 310 -8.14 8.73 -22.04
CA SER A 310 -8.87 9.89 -22.58
C SER A 310 -10.35 9.91 -22.16
N PHE A 311 -11.04 11.04 -22.37
CA PHE A 311 -12.48 11.11 -22.16
C PHE A 311 -13.24 10.17 -23.11
N LYS A 312 -12.76 10.01 -24.36
CA LYS A 312 -13.30 9.02 -25.29
C LYS A 312 -13.21 7.60 -24.72
N ALA A 313 -12.11 7.25 -24.04
CA ALA A 313 -11.97 5.96 -23.36
C ALA A 313 -12.90 5.79 -22.14
N LEU A 314 -13.41 6.89 -21.57
CA LEU A 314 -14.48 6.90 -20.58
C LEU A 314 -15.89 6.81 -21.20
N GLY A 315 -15.99 6.80 -22.54
CA GLY A 315 -17.25 6.75 -23.28
C GLY A 315 -17.85 8.12 -23.59
N TYR A 316 -17.08 9.19 -23.43
CA TYR A 316 -17.49 10.54 -23.83
C TYR A 316 -17.82 10.60 -25.33
N GLN A 317 -18.95 11.19 -25.69
CA GLN A 317 -19.35 11.48 -27.07
C GLN A 317 -19.30 12.98 -27.36
N ASP A 318 -18.97 13.34 -28.61
CA ASP A 318 -18.90 14.75 -29.01
C ASP A 318 -20.25 15.44 -28.79
N GLY A 319 -20.25 16.56 -28.04
CA GLY A 319 -21.45 17.28 -27.62
C GLY A 319 -21.95 16.95 -26.20
N GLU A 320 -21.40 15.91 -25.55
CA GLU A 320 -21.66 15.65 -24.13
C GLU A 320 -21.02 16.73 -23.24
N GLN A 321 -21.58 16.95 -22.05
CA GLN A 321 -21.09 17.98 -21.11
C GLN A 321 -19.98 17.46 -20.21
N VAL A 322 -19.09 18.36 -19.79
CA VAL A 322 -18.09 18.11 -18.75
C VAL A 322 -18.32 19.07 -17.59
N THR A 323 -18.49 18.53 -16.39
CA THR A 323 -18.65 19.32 -15.17
C THR A 323 -17.45 19.08 -14.26
N ASP A 324 -16.65 20.11 -14.01
CA ASP A 324 -15.57 20.06 -13.02
C ASP A 324 -16.09 20.59 -11.68
N GLN A 325 -16.06 19.73 -10.66
CA GLN A 325 -16.48 20.02 -9.28
C GLN A 325 -15.29 20.13 -8.33
N ARG A 326 -14.06 20.25 -8.85
CA ARG A 326 -12.90 20.53 -8.01
C ARG A 326 -12.93 21.98 -7.48
N PRO A 327 -12.54 22.23 -6.21
CA PRO A 327 -12.61 23.54 -5.58
C PRO A 327 -11.88 24.65 -6.34
N GLU A 328 -10.76 24.32 -6.98
CA GLU A 328 -9.93 25.24 -7.75
C GLU A 328 -10.50 25.61 -9.12
N ASN A 329 -11.57 24.93 -9.58
CA ASN A 329 -12.14 25.15 -10.91
C ASN A 329 -13.63 24.72 -11.05
N PRO A 330 -14.57 25.22 -10.22
CA PRO A 330 -15.97 24.87 -10.35
C PRO A 330 -16.53 25.50 -11.63
N SER A 331 -16.69 24.72 -12.69
CA SER A 331 -17.15 25.22 -13.98
C SER A 331 -17.75 24.12 -14.86
N VAL A 332 -18.72 24.51 -15.68
CA VAL A 332 -19.38 23.65 -16.67
C VAL A 332 -18.82 24.03 -18.04
N TYR A 333 -18.36 23.03 -18.79
CA TYR A 333 -17.72 23.24 -20.08
C TYR A 333 -18.39 22.37 -21.16
N PHE A 334 -18.45 22.89 -22.39
CA PHE A 334 -19.07 22.25 -23.55
C PHE A 334 -18.06 21.75 -24.60
N GLU A 335 -16.76 22.04 -24.44
CA GLU A 335 -15.72 21.68 -25.42
C GLU A 335 -14.74 20.64 -24.86
N SER A 336 -14.78 19.41 -25.36
CA SER A 336 -13.92 18.29 -24.94
C SER A 336 -12.45 18.44 -25.32
N GLY A 337 -12.14 19.12 -26.44
CA GLY A 337 -10.78 19.22 -26.96
C GLY A 337 -9.79 19.89 -26.00
N LYS A 338 -10.25 20.86 -25.20
CA LYS A 338 -9.44 21.51 -24.15
C LYS A 338 -9.16 20.57 -22.97
N TRP A 339 -10.04 19.61 -22.72
CA TRP A 339 -9.92 18.67 -21.61
C TRP A 339 -8.96 17.52 -21.92
N ASP A 340 -9.00 16.95 -23.11
CA ASP A 340 -8.02 15.92 -23.50
C ASP A 340 -6.59 16.47 -23.45
N GLN A 341 -6.39 17.76 -23.79
CA GLN A 341 -5.08 18.43 -23.63
C GLN A 341 -4.71 18.62 -22.16
N LYS A 342 -5.63 19.11 -21.32
CA LYS A 342 -5.40 19.30 -19.87
C LYS A 342 -5.08 17.96 -19.18
N LEU A 343 -5.81 16.91 -19.53
CA LEU A 343 -5.61 15.57 -19.02
C LEU A 343 -4.30 14.97 -19.55
N ALA A 344 -3.98 15.15 -20.83
CA ALA A 344 -2.69 14.72 -21.37
C ALA A 344 -1.53 15.44 -20.66
N LEU A 345 -1.66 16.73 -20.34
CA LEU A 345 -0.69 17.47 -19.56
C LEU A 345 -0.58 16.88 -18.15
N GLU A 346 -1.70 16.65 -17.47
CA GLU A 346 -1.75 16.02 -16.15
C GLU A 346 -1.05 14.65 -16.13
N LEU A 347 -1.23 13.84 -17.19
CA LEU A 347 -0.61 12.54 -17.35
C LEU A 347 0.85 12.59 -17.83
N GLN A 348 1.31 13.73 -18.36
CA GLN A 348 2.69 13.99 -18.76
C GLN A 348 3.54 14.55 -17.63
N VAL A 349 2.94 15.11 -16.58
CA VAL A 349 3.66 15.50 -15.36
C VAL A 349 4.20 14.23 -14.71
N LEU A 350 5.43 13.87 -15.11
CA LEU A 350 6.26 12.96 -14.35
C LEU A 350 6.51 13.63 -13.00
N PRO A 351 6.06 13.02 -11.90
CA PRO A 351 6.37 13.55 -10.59
C PRO A 351 7.84 13.31 -10.24
N GLU A 352 8.39 14.16 -9.37
CA GLU A 352 9.40 13.71 -8.41
C GLU A 352 8.90 12.43 -7.72
N ARG A 353 9.81 11.47 -7.51
CA ARG A 353 9.53 10.19 -6.85
C ARG A 353 8.48 10.34 -5.77
N THR A 354 7.36 9.63 -5.92
CA THR A 354 6.39 9.54 -4.83
C THR A 354 7.13 8.97 -3.62
N ALA A 355 7.17 9.71 -2.51
CA ALA A 355 7.75 9.28 -1.23
C ALA A 355 7.26 7.89 -0.76
N HIS A 356 6.15 7.40 -1.32
CA HIS A 356 5.61 6.05 -1.13
C HIS A 356 6.35 4.92 -1.89
N GLU A 357 7.32 5.23 -2.75
CA GLU A 357 8.16 4.21 -3.40
C GLU A 357 9.40 3.82 -2.59
N GLU A 358 9.82 4.69 -1.68
CA GLU A 358 10.88 4.39 -0.72
C GLU A 358 10.26 3.76 0.53
N LEU A 359 10.95 2.79 1.12
CA LEU A 359 10.55 2.32 2.44
C LEU A 359 10.64 3.50 3.42
N PRO A 360 9.64 3.69 4.31
CA PRO A 360 9.70 4.71 5.34
C PRO A 360 11.05 4.67 6.08
N PRO A 361 11.67 5.83 6.41
CA PRO A 361 12.99 5.87 7.04
C PRO A 361 13.14 5.03 8.31
N GLU A 362 12.04 4.79 9.03
CA GLU A 362 11.99 3.89 10.19
C GLU A 362 12.29 2.41 9.88
N PHE A 363 12.21 2.00 8.61
CA PHE A 363 12.54 0.67 8.10
C PHE A 363 13.93 0.58 7.49
N ALA A 364 14.68 1.68 7.43
CA ALA A 364 16.09 1.60 7.08
C ALA A 364 16.83 0.74 8.12
N GLU A 365 17.72 -0.13 7.64
CA GLU A 365 18.50 -0.99 8.52
C GLU A 365 19.46 -0.17 9.36
N ILE A 366 19.40 -0.33 10.69
CA ILE A 366 20.48 0.11 11.57
C ILE A 366 21.75 -0.59 11.10
N LEU A 367 22.79 0.18 10.73
CA LEU A 367 24.05 -0.40 10.26
C LEU A 367 24.87 -0.97 11.42
N THR A 368 24.71 -0.42 12.61
CA THR A 368 25.45 -0.85 13.82
C THR A 368 25.35 -2.38 14.04
N GLY A 369 26.51 -3.03 14.14
CA GLY A 369 26.67 -4.47 14.29
C GLY A 369 26.73 -5.26 12.98
N LYS A 370 26.67 -4.59 11.81
CA LYS A 370 26.76 -5.22 10.49
C LYS A 370 28.06 -4.86 9.76
N PRO A 371 28.51 -5.69 8.81
CA PRO A 371 29.59 -5.30 7.91
C PRO A 371 29.27 -3.99 7.19
N LEU A 372 30.26 -3.13 7.03
CA LEU A 372 30.17 -1.91 6.24
C LEU A 372 29.72 -2.27 4.81
N PRO A 373 28.69 -1.60 4.26
CA PRO A 373 28.29 -1.84 2.87
C PRO A 373 29.43 -1.52 1.89
N GLU A 374 29.42 -2.17 0.73
CA GLU A 374 30.45 -1.95 -0.29
C GLU A 374 30.47 -0.50 -0.79
N LEU A 375 31.68 0.05 -1.00
CA LEU A 375 31.91 1.42 -1.49
C LEU A 375 31.99 1.51 -3.02
N ASN A 376 31.84 0.39 -3.73
CA ASN A 376 32.06 0.28 -5.18
C ASN A 376 31.18 1.24 -6.00
N ASP A 377 29.95 1.47 -5.55
CA ASP A 377 28.98 2.36 -6.21
C ASP A 377 29.24 3.86 -5.98
N MET A 378 30.33 4.21 -5.28
CA MET A 378 30.64 5.58 -4.87
C MET A 378 31.83 6.19 -5.61
N GLY A 379 32.38 5.46 -6.60
CA GLY A 379 33.51 5.94 -7.39
C GLY A 379 34.80 6.10 -6.58
N ILE A 380 34.91 5.40 -5.45
CA ILE A 380 36.11 5.40 -4.59
C ILE A 380 36.80 4.05 -4.78
N ASN A 381 38.04 4.08 -5.22
CA ASN A 381 38.88 2.88 -5.26
C ASN A 381 39.74 2.84 -4.00
N ILE A 382 39.30 2.09 -2.99
CA ILE A 382 40.08 1.83 -1.79
C ILE A 382 40.73 0.47 -1.94
N VAL A 383 42.06 0.46 -1.91
CA VAL A 383 42.86 -0.77 -2.00
C VAL A 383 42.67 -1.55 -0.69
N PRO A 384 42.17 -2.81 -0.68
CA PRO A 384 41.86 -3.56 0.54
C PRO A 384 43.03 -3.63 1.54
N GLU A 385 44.26 -3.73 1.03
CA GLU A 385 45.49 -3.75 1.82
C GLU A 385 45.72 -2.44 2.60
N GLN A 386 45.17 -1.32 2.14
CA GLN A 386 45.30 -0.02 2.81
C GLN A 386 44.37 0.14 4.02
N ILE A 387 43.27 -0.64 4.06
CA ILE A 387 42.24 -0.57 5.10
C ILE A 387 42.17 -1.82 5.99
N ALA A 388 42.95 -2.86 5.68
CA ALA A 388 43.00 -4.08 6.49
C ALA A 388 43.38 -3.75 7.95
N GLY A 389 42.53 -4.17 8.90
CA GLY A 389 42.72 -3.95 10.33
C GLY A 389 42.54 -2.50 10.80
N LYS A 390 42.15 -1.57 9.92
CA LYS A 390 41.91 -0.16 10.26
C LYS A 390 40.44 0.13 10.47
N VAL A 391 40.18 1.09 11.35
CA VAL A 391 38.87 1.70 11.50
C VAL A 391 38.57 2.55 10.26
N ILE A 392 37.39 2.40 9.68
CA ILE A 392 36.91 3.23 8.58
C ILE A 392 35.87 4.22 9.11
N LEU A 393 36.09 5.50 8.85
CA LEU A 393 35.12 6.58 9.04
C LEU A 393 34.56 7.00 7.69
N VAL A 394 33.27 6.74 7.46
CA VAL A 394 32.56 7.16 6.27
C VAL A 394 31.71 8.38 6.59
N CYS A 395 31.81 9.44 5.78
CA CYS A 395 31.01 10.65 5.94
C CYS A 395 30.24 10.97 4.66
N PHE A 396 28.91 10.91 4.73
CA PHE A 396 28.03 11.41 3.67
C PHE A 396 27.86 12.90 3.86
N PHE A 397 28.08 13.67 2.79
CA PHE A 397 27.98 15.13 2.82
C PHE A 397 27.39 15.67 1.53
N ASP A 398 26.95 16.92 1.57
CA ASP A 398 26.61 17.69 0.38
C ASP A 398 27.38 19.02 0.38
N MET A 399 28.24 19.23 -0.63
CA MET A 399 29.02 20.46 -0.79
C MET A 399 28.16 21.73 -0.87
N ASN A 400 26.88 21.63 -1.21
CA ASN A 400 25.96 22.77 -1.24
C ASN A 400 25.39 23.11 0.14
N GLN A 401 25.46 22.21 1.12
CA GLN A 401 24.95 22.43 2.48
C GLN A 401 26.02 22.95 3.44
N ARG A 402 25.75 24.07 4.11
CA ARG A 402 26.68 24.67 5.07
C ARG A 402 27.09 23.73 6.21
N PRO A 403 26.16 22.99 6.87
CA PRO A 403 26.54 22.04 7.92
C PRO A 403 27.48 20.93 7.40
N SER A 404 27.21 20.41 6.21
CA SER A 404 28.04 19.41 5.55
C SER A 404 29.44 19.92 5.25
N ARG A 405 29.57 21.11 4.64
CA ARG A 405 30.89 21.72 4.39
C ARG A 405 31.71 21.89 5.65
N ASN A 406 31.10 22.38 6.73
CA ASN A 406 31.80 22.58 8.00
C ASN A 406 32.30 21.25 8.59
N CYS A 407 31.50 20.18 8.51
CA CYS A 407 31.91 18.85 8.96
C CYS A 407 33.14 18.34 8.21
N ILE A 408 33.15 18.46 6.88
CA ILE A 408 34.28 18.01 6.05
C ILE A 408 35.55 18.81 6.33
N ILE A 409 35.43 20.14 6.50
CA ILE A 409 36.57 20.99 6.85
C ILE A 409 37.15 20.61 8.22
N GLU A 410 36.30 20.33 9.21
CA GLU A 410 36.75 19.92 10.53
C GLU A 410 37.41 18.54 10.51
N LEU A 411 36.87 17.58 9.75
CA LEU A 411 37.52 16.30 9.50
C LEU A 411 38.87 16.46 8.81
N GLY A 412 38.98 17.40 7.85
CA GLY A 412 40.22 17.74 7.17
C GLY A 412 41.28 18.26 8.15
N ARG A 413 40.87 19.13 9.10
CA ARG A 413 41.75 19.66 10.16
C ARG A 413 42.28 18.56 11.08
N GLN A 414 41.50 17.51 11.31
CA GLN A 414 41.85 16.37 12.16
C GLN A 414 42.44 15.18 11.38
N ALA A 415 42.67 15.31 10.07
CA ALA A 415 42.99 14.17 9.19
C ALA A 415 44.26 13.41 9.60
N GLU A 416 45.34 14.10 9.94
CA GLU A 416 46.58 13.44 10.39
C GLU A 416 46.42 12.79 11.76
N GLU A 417 45.70 13.40 12.69
CA GLU A 417 45.41 12.80 14.01
C GLU A 417 44.58 11.52 13.88
N LEU A 418 43.54 11.54 13.03
CA LEU A 418 42.73 10.36 12.74
C LEU A 418 43.57 9.23 12.13
N LYS A 419 44.47 9.58 11.21
CA LYS A 419 45.37 8.63 10.56
C LYS A 419 46.38 8.02 11.54
N GLU A 420 46.92 8.81 12.47
CA GLU A 420 47.80 8.33 13.55
C GLU A 420 47.06 7.37 14.49
N LYS A 421 45.75 7.57 14.71
CA LYS A 421 44.86 6.66 15.46
C LYS A 421 44.42 5.42 14.67
N GLY A 422 44.94 5.24 13.45
CA GLY A 422 44.58 4.10 12.60
C GLY A 422 43.20 4.21 11.96
N VAL A 423 42.62 5.41 11.90
CA VAL A 423 41.34 5.69 11.24
C VAL A 423 41.58 6.11 9.79
N THR A 424 40.89 5.46 8.86
CA THR A 424 40.84 5.84 7.45
C THR A 424 39.53 6.55 7.17
N THR A 425 39.63 7.85 6.86
CA THR A 425 38.45 8.67 6.53
C THR A 425 38.13 8.59 5.05
N VAL A 426 36.84 8.45 4.73
CA VAL A 426 36.29 8.40 3.38
C VAL A 426 35.08 9.31 3.35
N VAL A 427 34.98 10.19 2.36
CA VAL A 427 33.83 11.09 2.22
C VAL A 427 33.11 10.87 0.91
N ILE A 428 31.78 10.92 0.98
CA ILE A 428 30.90 10.61 -0.13
C ILE A 428 29.99 11.80 -0.33
N GLN A 429 30.13 12.44 -1.50
CA GLN A 429 29.18 13.44 -1.95
C GLN A 429 27.85 12.73 -2.26
N ALA A 430 26.86 12.98 -1.41
CA ALA A 430 25.57 12.29 -1.42
C ALA A 430 24.69 12.75 -2.58
N SER A 431 24.75 14.03 -2.94
CA SER A 431 23.94 14.62 -4.01
C SER A 431 24.70 14.67 -5.32
N LYS A 432 24.03 14.44 -6.46
CA LYS A 432 24.67 14.56 -7.79
C LYS A 432 25.18 15.98 -8.05
N VAL A 433 26.47 16.08 -8.36
CA VAL A 433 27.14 17.33 -8.79
C VAL A 433 28.06 17.03 -9.97
N GLU A 434 28.44 18.08 -10.71
CA GLU A 434 29.47 17.93 -11.75
C GLU A 434 30.81 17.56 -11.12
N ALA A 435 31.45 16.50 -11.61
CA ALA A 435 32.72 16.00 -11.07
C ALA A 435 33.82 17.09 -11.00
N ASN A 436 33.87 17.98 -12.00
CA ASN A 436 34.84 19.08 -12.02
C ASN A 436 34.61 20.07 -10.86
N LYS A 437 33.34 20.40 -10.56
CA LYS A 437 32.99 21.28 -9.43
C LYS A 437 33.35 20.66 -8.10
N LEU A 438 33.12 19.35 -7.95
CA LEU A 438 33.53 18.61 -6.75
C LEU A 438 35.05 18.62 -6.59
N ASN A 439 35.81 18.34 -7.67
CA ASN A 439 37.27 18.34 -7.66
C ASN A 439 37.87 19.72 -7.34
N GLU A 440 37.30 20.80 -7.88
CA GLU A 440 37.69 22.17 -7.54
C GLU A 440 37.41 22.47 -6.06
N TRP A 441 36.27 22.04 -5.54
CA TRP A 441 35.93 22.22 -4.14
C TRP A 441 36.87 21.47 -3.20
N ILE A 442 37.22 20.22 -3.52
CA ILE A 442 38.20 19.41 -2.76
C ILE A 442 39.55 20.13 -2.71
N LYS A 443 40.08 20.56 -3.86
CA LYS A 443 41.36 21.29 -3.95
C LYS A 443 41.33 22.60 -3.17
N LYS A 444 40.22 23.35 -3.26
CA LYS A 444 40.07 24.64 -2.58
C LYS A 444 40.09 24.53 -1.06
N ASN A 445 39.58 23.42 -0.52
CA ASN A 445 39.48 23.20 0.93
C ASN A 445 40.59 22.28 1.48
N ASP A 446 41.61 21.97 0.66
CA ASP A 446 42.77 21.15 1.04
C ASP A 446 42.39 19.80 1.67
N ILE A 447 41.40 19.13 1.06
CA ILE A 447 40.88 17.86 1.56
C ILE A 447 41.80 16.71 1.12
N SER A 448 42.45 16.08 2.08
CA SER A 448 43.52 15.08 1.88
C SER A 448 43.07 13.62 1.84
N PHE A 449 41.82 13.33 2.25
CA PHE A 449 41.27 11.97 2.24
C PHE A 449 40.48 11.64 0.95
N PRO A 450 40.29 10.35 0.62
CA PRO A 450 39.51 9.93 -0.55
C PRO A 450 38.10 10.50 -0.56
N VAL A 451 37.72 11.09 -1.71
CA VAL A 451 36.38 11.64 -1.95
C VAL A 451 35.73 10.92 -3.12
N GLY A 452 34.53 10.40 -2.88
CA GLY A 452 33.67 9.82 -3.90
C GLY A 452 32.37 10.58 -4.07
N MET A 453 31.56 10.07 -4.99
CA MET A 453 30.21 10.54 -5.25
C MET A 453 29.34 9.35 -5.62
N ILE A 454 28.10 9.33 -5.11
CA ILE A 454 27.15 8.26 -5.43
C ILE A 454 26.91 8.25 -6.96
N GLN A 455 27.27 7.14 -7.61
CA GLN A 455 27.18 7.01 -9.07
C GLN A 455 25.79 6.56 -9.53
N GLY A 456 25.12 5.77 -8.69
CA GLY A 456 23.82 5.19 -8.98
C GLY A 456 22.65 6.07 -8.53
N ASP A 457 21.71 5.39 -7.89
CA ASP A 457 20.52 5.96 -7.30
C ASP A 457 20.84 6.56 -5.92
N GLU A 458 20.84 7.89 -5.84
CA GLU A 458 21.18 8.63 -4.61
C GLU A 458 20.35 8.16 -3.42
N GLU A 459 19.02 8.17 -3.56
CA GLU A 459 18.14 7.94 -2.43
C GLU A 459 18.18 6.47 -2.00
N LYS A 460 18.23 5.52 -2.94
CA LYS A 460 18.44 4.10 -2.62
C LYS A 460 19.76 3.87 -1.89
N THR A 461 20.83 4.54 -2.30
CA THR A 461 22.14 4.43 -1.64
C THR A 461 22.07 5.01 -0.23
N ARG A 462 21.52 6.22 -0.08
CA ARG A 462 21.33 6.85 1.24
C ARG A 462 20.46 6.00 2.16
N PHE A 463 19.40 5.39 1.63
CA PHE A 463 18.53 4.47 2.35
C PHE A 463 19.28 3.22 2.83
N ASN A 464 20.04 2.57 1.95
CA ASN A 464 20.86 1.39 2.28
C ASN A 464 21.92 1.70 3.33
N TRP A 465 22.42 2.95 3.34
CA TRP A 465 23.39 3.45 4.29
C TRP A 465 22.77 4.15 5.51
N HIS A 466 21.45 4.06 5.67
CA HIS A 466 20.69 4.64 6.79
C HIS A 466 20.95 6.14 7.02
N VAL A 467 21.25 6.89 5.95
CA VAL A 467 21.57 8.32 6.00
C VAL A 467 20.30 9.13 6.25
N LYS A 468 20.10 9.59 7.48
CA LYS A 468 18.89 10.37 7.88
C LYS A 468 19.02 11.88 7.65
N SER A 469 20.24 12.40 7.69
CA SER A 469 20.54 13.83 7.58
C SER A 469 21.92 14.00 6.98
N LEU A 470 22.25 15.19 6.46
CA LEU A 470 23.61 15.50 6.02
C LEU A 470 24.17 16.63 6.90
N PRO A 471 25.42 16.50 7.40
CA PRO A 471 26.31 15.35 7.23
C PRO A 471 25.81 14.10 8.01
N TRP A 472 26.28 12.91 7.60
CA TRP A 472 26.05 11.64 8.31
C TRP A 472 27.36 10.88 8.44
N LEU A 473 27.76 10.56 9.68
CA LEU A 473 28.98 9.82 9.97
C LEU A 473 28.66 8.35 10.28
N VAL A 474 29.45 7.43 9.74
CA VAL A 474 29.41 6.00 10.01
C VAL A 474 30.82 5.55 10.37
N LEU A 475 30.99 4.93 11.54
CA LEU A 475 32.27 4.44 12.05
C LEU A 475 32.24 2.91 12.14
N THR A 476 33.37 2.29 11.84
CA THR A 476 33.56 0.82 11.94
C THR A 476 34.60 0.44 12.97
N ASP A 477 34.75 -0.86 13.23
CA ASP A 477 35.93 -1.44 13.87
C ASP A 477 36.97 -1.91 12.82
N GLY A 478 38.08 -2.49 13.29
CA GLY A 478 39.13 -3.05 12.42
C GLY A 478 38.70 -4.26 11.58
N ASN A 479 37.53 -4.86 11.85
CA ASN A 479 36.91 -5.91 11.04
C ASN A 479 35.87 -5.34 10.07
N HIS A 480 35.81 -4.00 9.95
CA HIS A 480 34.85 -3.25 9.14
C HIS A 480 33.40 -3.51 9.51
N VAL A 481 33.14 -3.85 10.78
CA VAL A 481 31.79 -3.92 11.34
C VAL A 481 31.42 -2.54 11.86
N VAL A 482 30.25 -2.02 11.48
CA VAL A 482 29.80 -0.69 11.90
C VAL A 482 29.56 -0.66 13.41
N THR A 483 30.21 0.25 14.11
CA THR A 483 30.12 0.41 15.58
C THR A 483 29.31 1.64 15.98
N SER A 484 29.17 2.62 15.09
CA SER A 484 28.38 3.84 15.33
C SER A 484 27.93 4.49 14.02
N GLU A 485 26.77 5.13 14.02
CA GLU A 485 26.22 5.89 12.90
C GLU A 485 25.47 7.13 13.39
N GLY A 486 25.42 8.19 12.57
CA GLY A 486 24.60 9.38 12.84
C GLY A 486 25.07 10.28 13.98
N PHE A 487 26.34 10.17 14.39
CA PHE A 487 26.94 11.02 15.41
C PHE A 487 27.58 12.28 14.79
N SER A 488 27.95 13.25 15.63
CA SER A 488 28.61 14.50 15.24
C SER A 488 30.15 14.40 15.30
N VAL A 489 30.86 15.29 14.62
CA VAL A 489 32.34 15.31 14.66
C VAL A 489 32.88 15.50 16.08
N SER A 490 32.17 16.24 16.94
CA SER A 490 32.54 16.42 18.34
C SER A 490 32.48 15.14 19.18
N GLU A 491 31.69 14.15 18.76
CA GLU A 491 31.59 12.86 19.44
C GLU A 491 32.61 11.84 18.90
N LEU A 492 33.33 12.15 17.82
CA LEU A 492 34.17 11.19 17.11
C LEU A 492 35.25 10.57 18.02
N GLU A 493 35.88 11.39 18.86
CA GLU A 493 36.93 10.93 19.78
C GLU A 493 36.41 9.89 20.78
N ASP A 494 35.19 10.08 21.30
CA ASP A 494 34.57 9.14 22.24
C ASP A 494 34.13 7.83 21.57
N LYS A 495 34.00 7.83 20.24
CA LYS A 495 33.58 6.67 19.44
C LYS A 495 34.76 5.83 18.95
N ILE A 496 35.93 6.44 18.75
CA ILE A 496 37.16 5.71 18.41
C ILE A 496 37.63 4.99 19.69
N LYS A 497 37.58 3.66 19.67
CA LYS A 497 37.95 2.81 20.81
C LYS A 497 39.21 2.02 20.56
#